data_AF-A0A1I5YL58-F1
#
_entry.id   AF-A0A1I5YL58-F1
#
_cell.length_a   1.000
_cell.length_b   1.000
_cell.length_c   1.000
_cell.angle_alpha   90.00
_cell.angle_beta   90.00
_cell.angle_gamma   90.00
#
_symmetry.space_group_name_H-M   'P 1'
#
loop_
_entity.id
_entity.type
_entity.pdbx_description
1 polymer ?
#
loop_
_entity_poly.entity_id
_entity_poly.type
_entity_poly.pdbx_seq_one_letter_code
_entity_poly.pdbx_strand_id
1 'polypeptide(L)'
;MIIHANTINYTGSYAVLRKADRQSDFPYSVKVNGYGSSANRNSLFSFASVSITEHMVTDKYGTDIINGPRTHARTAGYKAESEFNDLSQETIDSVKLPDSFEILKDQGGYYYHGRHVSDYELIQTAVASGKMEMPQDTRNPGAYAHKAFEVLVQQEAKPKYPGSSTLYSEDGKYTFTEVNGQLRMNLIQDAQVGASLEDISNWIMSGTPNRNIETRYLDYLRRVDPDLYNKAQQIGAEVRNNGLLEDLHVQGILSDRQSHYDMGLLGMMFGKDSDCMRDILYQCKESGDYQKLLYLFDPEGARSLQELRQKQLKETDGSII
;
A
#
# COMPACT_ATOMS: atom_id res chain seq x y z
N MET A 1 -19.29 -54.76 6.14
CA MET A 1 -19.96 -53.51 5.75
C MET A 1 -18.92 -52.41 5.88
N ILE A 2 -18.22 -52.12 4.78
CA ILE A 2 -17.07 -51.22 4.75
C ILE A 2 -17.62 -49.82 4.45
N ILE A 3 -17.46 -48.91 5.41
CA ILE A 3 -17.92 -47.54 5.28
C ILE A 3 -16.89 -46.79 4.44
N HIS A 4 -17.34 -46.32 3.28
CA HIS A 4 -16.65 -45.34 2.44
C HIS A 4 -16.50 -44.02 3.19
N ALA A 5 -15.28 -43.53 3.36
CA ALA A 5 -15.03 -42.11 3.64
C ALA A 5 -14.11 -41.59 2.53
N ASN A 6 -14.77 -41.01 1.52
CA ASN A 6 -14.21 -40.28 0.40
C ASN A 6 -13.55 -38.98 0.91
N THR A 7 -12.39 -38.62 0.34
CA THR A 7 -11.82 -37.24 0.26
C THR A 7 -12.14 -36.29 1.41
N ILE A 8 -11.15 -35.97 2.26
CA ILE A 8 -11.25 -34.80 3.15
C ILE A 8 -9.93 -34.04 3.16
N ASN A 9 -10.08 -32.73 3.02
CA ASN A 9 -9.09 -31.73 2.72
C ASN A 9 -8.33 -31.28 3.99
N TYR A 10 -7.13 -30.70 3.76
CA TYR A 10 -6.75 -29.40 4.33
C TYR A 10 -6.01 -29.39 5.73
N THR A 11 -5.05 -28.43 5.89
CA THR A 11 -4.11 -27.71 6.90
C THR A 11 -4.02 -27.92 8.46
N GLY A 12 -3.64 -26.91 9.28
CA GLY A 12 -3.69 -26.86 10.78
C GLY A 12 -2.50 -26.17 11.45
N SER A 13 -2.72 -25.18 12.31
CA SER A 13 -1.68 -24.29 12.87
C SER A 13 -1.54 -24.43 14.39
N TYR A 14 -0.46 -25.01 14.95
CA TYR A 14 -0.20 -24.94 16.40
C TYR A 14 1.28 -24.94 16.84
N ALA A 15 1.49 -24.31 18.00
CA ALA A 15 2.74 -23.86 18.62
C ALA A 15 3.56 -24.95 19.34
N VAL A 16 4.89 -24.76 19.40
CA VAL A 16 5.78 -25.59 20.23
C VAL A 16 6.13 -24.86 21.52
N LEU A 17 5.68 -25.43 22.64
CA LEU A 17 6.27 -25.23 23.97
C LEU A 17 7.77 -25.57 23.89
N ARG A 18 8.64 -24.58 24.12
CA ARG A 18 10.09 -24.84 24.15
C ARG A 18 10.47 -25.50 25.48
N LYS A 19 11.29 -26.56 25.39
CA LYS A 19 12.06 -27.08 26.54
C LYS A 19 12.98 -25.99 27.08
N ALA A 20 13.10 -25.98 28.40
CA ALA A 20 13.73 -24.97 29.21
C ALA A 20 15.25 -24.91 29.04
N ASP A 21 15.78 -23.82 28.50
CA ASP A 21 17.20 -23.43 28.72
C ASP A 21 17.61 -21.99 28.32
N ARG A 22 16.81 -21.15 27.66
CA ARG A 22 17.24 -19.74 27.36
C ARG A 22 16.13 -18.69 27.48
N GLN A 23 16.35 -17.74 28.41
CA GLN A 23 15.55 -16.54 28.69
C GLN A 23 15.88 -15.41 27.68
N SER A 24 15.00 -15.14 26.70
CA SER A 24 14.74 -13.80 26.14
C SER A 24 13.60 -13.88 25.11
N ASP A 25 12.64 -12.98 25.21
CA ASP A 25 11.24 -13.17 24.78
C ASP A 25 10.91 -12.89 23.30
N PHE A 26 9.88 -13.63 22.83
CA PHE A 26 9.03 -13.51 21.63
C PHE A 26 9.44 -14.18 20.29
N PRO A 27 8.95 -15.42 20.01
CA PRO A 27 8.97 -16.03 18.67
C PRO A 27 7.70 -15.71 17.86
N TYR A 28 7.86 -15.35 16.58
CA TYR A 28 6.76 -15.31 15.60
C TYR A 28 7.17 -16.07 14.33
N SER A 29 6.24 -16.89 13.81
CA SER A 29 6.40 -17.71 12.60
C SER A 29 5.22 -17.46 11.66
N VAL A 30 5.48 -17.15 10.39
CA VAL A 30 4.45 -17.02 9.35
C VAL A 30 4.45 -18.28 8.47
N LYS A 31 3.30 -18.94 8.35
CA LYS A 31 3.09 -20.19 7.62
C LYS A 31 2.59 -19.91 6.20
N VAL A 32 3.11 -20.62 5.20
CA VAL A 32 2.64 -20.61 3.80
C VAL A 32 2.38 -22.06 3.38
N ASN A 33 1.24 -22.34 2.73
CA ASN A 33 0.72 -23.69 2.48
C ASN A 33 1.13 -24.28 1.11
N GLY A 34 1.39 -25.59 1.05
CA GLY A 34 1.45 -26.47 -0.14
C GLY A 34 1.16 -27.94 0.29
N TYR A 35 0.56 -28.81 -0.54
CA TYR A 35 0.04 -30.17 -0.19
C TYR A 35 1.03 -31.27 -0.48
N GLY A 36 1.08 -32.49 0.11
CA GLY A 36 1.81 -33.64 -0.49
C GLY A 36 1.97 -35.00 0.23
N SER A 37 1.73 -36.14 -0.46
CA SER A 37 1.84 -37.52 0.09
C SER A 37 2.86 -38.40 -0.66
N SER A 38 3.88 -38.87 0.06
CA SER A 38 4.90 -39.81 -0.44
C SER A 38 4.48 -41.29 -0.37
N ALA A 39 3.20 -41.62 -0.09
CA ALA A 39 2.76 -43.01 0.08
C ALA A 39 1.84 -43.54 -1.03
N ASN A 40 1.57 -42.76 -2.08
CA ASN A 40 0.76 -43.22 -3.20
C ASN A 40 1.54 -43.05 -4.51
N ARG A 41 2.32 -44.07 -4.89
CA ARG A 41 3.13 -44.10 -6.13
C ARG A 41 2.30 -43.91 -7.42
N ASN A 42 0.96 -43.88 -7.32
CA ASN A 42 0.01 -43.73 -8.43
C ASN A 42 -1.01 -42.58 -8.28
N SER A 43 -0.83 -41.61 -7.36
CA SER A 43 -1.75 -40.45 -7.28
C SER A 43 -1.33 -39.32 -8.23
N LEU A 44 -2.25 -38.90 -9.11
CA LEU A 44 -2.11 -37.74 -10.00
C LEU A 44 -2.02 -36.38 -9.26
N PHE A 45 -2.22 -36.36 -7.94
CA PHE A 45 -2.32 -35.16 -7.10
C PHE A 45 -1.35 -35.24 -5.92
N SER A 46 -0.10 -35.63 -6.18
CA SER A 46 0.79 -36.01 -5.10
C SER A 46 1.27 -34.87 -4.24
N PHE A 47 1.31 -33.59 -4.63
CA PHE A 47 1.63 -32.48 -3.72
C PHE A 47 3.09 -32.54 -3.07
N ALA A 48 3.81 -31.47 -2.67
CA ALA A 48 4.67 -31.51 -1.45
C ALA A 48 4.21 -30.57 -0.28
N SER A 49 4.23 -31.06 0.99
CA SER A 49 3.97 -30.21 2.18
C SER A 49 5.22 -29.43 2.58
N VAL A 50 5.14 -28.11 2.59
CA VAL A 50 6.29 -27.24 2.92
C VAL A 50 5.93 -26.29 4.06
N SER A 51 6.81 -26.22 5.06
CA SER A 51 6.73 -25.26 6.17
C SER A 51 7.78 -24.19 5.99
N ILE A 52 7.33 -22.94 5.84
CA ILE A 52 8.20 -21.76 5.74
C ILE A 52 8.38 -21.17 7.13
N THR A 53 9.62 -20.77 7.44
CA THR A 53 9.97 -20.15 8.73
C THR A 53 10.49 -18.74 8.51
N GLU A 54 10.40 -17.89 9.54
CA GLU A 54 10.86 -16.50 9.46
C GLU A 54 12.36 -16.38 9.14
N HIS A 55 13.18 -17.34 9.58
CA HIS A 55 14.60 -17.34 9.23
C HIS A 55 14.79 -17.61 7.73
N MET A 56 14.08 -18.56 7.13
CA MET A 56 14.13 -18.80 5.68
C MET A 56 13.68 -17.57 4.88
N VAL A 57 12.64 -16.88 5.36
CA VAL A 57 12.19 -15.61 4.76
C VAL A 57 13.32 -14.57 4.83
N THR A 58 13.95 -14.44 5.98
CA THR A 58 15.03 -13.46 6.17
C THR A 58 16.26 -13.78 5.35
N ASP A 59 16.67 -15.05 5.35
CA ASP A 59 17.84 -15.51 4.61
C ASP A 59 17.67 -15.28 3.10
N LYS A 60 16.44 -15.41 2.58
CA LYS A 60 16.11 -15.13 1.18
C LYS A 60 16.10 -13.63 0.87
N TYR A 61 15.29 -12.87 1.60
CA TYR A 61 15.02 -11.48 1.24
C TYR A 61 16.12 -10.53 1.70
N GLY A 62 17.04 -11.00 2.55
CA GLY A 62 18.22 -10.24 2.98
C GLY A 62 17.86 -8.91 3.65
N THR A 63 18.84 -8.02 3.75
CA THR A 63 18.67 -6.65 4.25
C THR A 63 18.58 -5.61 3.14
N ASP A 64 18.67 -6.04 1.88
CA ASP A 64 18.82 -5.14 0.76
C ASP A 64 17.48 -4.55 0.34
N ILE A 65 17.41 -3.23 0.40
CA ILE A 65 16.23 -2.47 0.01
C ILE A 65 16.22 -2.36 -1.51
N ILE A 66 15.26 -3.01 -2.16
CA ILE A 66 15.05 -2.90 -3.60
C ILE A 66 14.27 -1.60 -3.88
N ASN A 67 14.97 -0.62 -4.45
CA ASN A 67 14.35 0.63 -4.89
C ASN A 67 13.81 0.48 -6.31
N GLY A 68 12.52 0.78 -6.48
CA GLY A 68 11.94 1.01 -7.80
C GLY A 68 12.24 2.40 -8.34
N PRO A 69 11.88 2.68 -9.60
CA PRO A 69 11.94 4.02 -10.15
C PRO A 69 11.07 4.97 -9.32
N ARG A 70 11.60 6.17 -9.06
CA ARG A 70 10.84 7.20 -8.35
C ARG A 70 9.73 7.73 -9.25
N THR A 71 8.49 7.58 -8.80
CA THR A 71 7.33 8.14 -9.47
C THR A 71 6.98 9.49 -8.86
N HIS A 72 7.04 10.54 -9.68
CA HIS A 72 6.61 11.89 -9.26
C HIS A 72 5.08 12.04 -9.29
N ALA A 73 4.38 11.21 -10.07
CA ALA A 73 2.93 11.20 -10.15
C ALA A 73 2.30 10.42 -8.99
N ARG A 74 1.93 11.15 -7.93
CA ARG A 74 1.32 10.57 -6.71
C ARG A 74 -0.17 10.35 -6.77
N THR A 75 -0.82 10.89 -7.79
CA THR A 75 -2.26 10.79 -7.96
C THR A 75 -2.61 10.56 -9.41
N ALA A 76 -3.77 9.93 -9.66
CA ALA A 76 -4.29 9.78 -11.01
C ALA A 76 -4.58 11.15 -11.68
N GLY A 77 -4.75 12.21 -10.89
CA GLY A 77 -4.90 13.58 -11.38
C GLY A 77 -3.62 14.41 -11.37
N TYR A 78 -2.44 13.80 -11.25
CA TYR A 78 -1.19 14.54 -11.10
C TYR A 78 -0.96 15.43 -12.32
N LYS A 79 -0.57 16.67 -12.06
CA LYS A 79 -0.16 17.64 -13.09
C LYS A 79 1.28 18.05 -12.83
N ALA A 80 2.08 18.10 -13.88
CA ALA A 80 3.41 18.69 -13.79
C ALA A 80 3.30 20.20 -13.58
N GLU A 81 4.36 20.83 -13.06
CA GLU A 81 4.40 22.30 -12.87
C GLU A 81 4.06 23.07 -14.17
N SER A 82 4.42 22.53 -15.33
CA SER A 82 4.13 23.11 -16.65
C SER A 82 2.69 22.95 -17.14
N GLU A 83 1.90 22.10 -16.49
CA GLU A 83 0.53 21.75 -16.89
C GLU A 83 -0.53 22.48 -16.06
N PHE A 84 -0.12 23.20 -15.01
CA PHE A 84 -1.02 24.08 -14.29
C PHE A 84 -1.36 25.28 -15.19
N ASN A 85 -2.64 25.38 -15.57
CA ASN A 85 -3.19 26.57 -16.20
C ASN A 85 -3.41 27.63 -15.11
N ASP A 86 -2.31 28.14 -14.57
CA ASP A 86 -2.34 29.14 -13.52
C ASP A 86 -2.83 30.47 -14.07
N LEU A 87 -3.65 31.14 -13.26
CA LEU A 87 -3.97 32.54 -13.49
C LEU A 87 -2.67 33.35 -13.47
N SER A 88 -2.54 34.31 -14.38
CA SER A 88 -1.40 35.22 -14.34
C SER A 88 -1.33 35.92 -12.98
N GLN A 89 -0.12 36.13 -12.46
CA GLN A 89 0.08 36.82 -11.18
C GLN A 89 -0.63 38.18 -11.17
N GLU A 90 -0.66 38.88 -12.30
CA GLU A 90 -1.38 40.14 -12.48
C GLU A 90 -2.89 40.01 -12.22
N THR A 91 -3.50 38.88 -12.59
CA THR A 91 -4.92 38.61 -12.33
C THR A 91 -5.16 38.34 -10.85
N ILE A 92 -4.27 37.60 -10.19
CA ILE A 92 -4.35 37.33 -8.75
C ILE A 92 -4.19 38.63 -7.96
N ASP A 93 -3.16 39.42 -8.27
CA ASP A 93 -2.85 40.69 -7.63
C ASP A 93 -3.94 41.76 -7.84
N SER A 94 -4.71 41.65 -8.92
CA SER A 94 -5.86 42.54 -9.19
C SER A 94 -7.00 42.39 -8.18
N VAL A 95 -7.10 41.23 -7.52
CA VAL A 95 -8.10 40.97 -6.48
C VAL A 95 -7.65 41.63 -5.18
N LYS A 96 -8.24 42.79 -4.85
CA LYS A 96 -7.98 43.49 -3.58
C LYS A 96 -8.91 42.97 -2.49
N LEU A 97 -8.35 42.25 -1.53
CA LEU A 97 -9.07 41.80 -0.33
C LEU A 97 -9.26 42.98 0.65
N PRO A 98 -10.24 42.92 1.56
CA PRO A 98 -10.43 43.93 2.60
C PRO A 98 -9.20 44.09 3.51
N ASP A 99 -9.04 45.28 4.10
CA ASP A 99 -7.86 45.63 4.93
C ASP A 99 -7.62 44.66 6.11
N SER A 100 -8.69 44.06 6.66
CA SER A 100 -8.57 43.06 7.74
C SER A 100 -7.78 41.81 7.34
N PHE A 101 -7.62 41.55 6.05
CA PHE A 101 -6.90 40.40 5.51
C PHE A 101 -5.40 40.69 5.34
N GLU A 102 -4.95 41.94 5.39
CA GLU A 102 -3.53 42.31 5.21
C GLU A 102 -2.59 41.54 6.17
N ILE A 103 -3.07 41.21 7.37
CA ILE A 103 -2.32 40.40 8.35
C ILE A 103 -1.94 39.00 7.83
N LEU A 104 -2.65 38.48 6.82
CA LEU A 104 -2.42 37.15 6.23
C LEU A 104 -1.29 37.14 5.19
N LYS A 105 -0.72 38.30 4.83
CA LYS A 105 0.46 38.35 3.94
C LYS A 105 1.71 37.82 4.64
N ASP A 106 1.80 38.08 5.95
CA ASP A 106 2.95 37.73 6.78
C ASP A 106 2.69 36.52 7.69
N GLN A 107 1.46 35.97 7.68
CA GLN A 107 1.04 34.88 8.55
C GLN A 107 0.51 33.67 7.76
N GLY A 108 0.92 32.48 8.19
CA GLY A 108 0.43 31.24 7.61
C GLY A 108 0.97 30.97 6.21
N GLY A 109 0.41 29.95 5.57
CA GLY A 109 0.78 29.56 4.22
C GLY A 109 0.52 28.08 3.94
N TYR A 110 0.17 27.81 2.69
CA TYR A 110 -0.08 26.48 2.18
C TYR A 110 0.80 26.23 0.97
N TYR A 111 1.01 24.96 0.65
CA TYR A 111 1.51 24.59 -0.66
C TYR A 111 0.36 24.60 -1.66
N TYR A 112 0.55 25.29 -2.78
CA TYR A 112 -0.37 25.27 -3.91
C TYR A 112 0.47 25.17 -5.17
N HIS A 113 0.18 24.16 -6.00
CA HIS A 113 0.92 23.84 -7.23
C HIS A 113 2.45 23.78 -7.00
N GLY A 114 2.86 23.13 -5.91
CA GLY A 114 4.27 22.94 -5.57
C GLY A 114 4.98 24.14 -4.93
N ARG A 115 4.35 25.31 -4.86
CA ARG A 115 4.91 26.54 -4.25
C ARG A 115 4.28 26.83 -2.91
N HIS A 116 5.05 27.39 -2.00
CA HIS A 116 4.52 27.88 -0.72
C HIS A 116 3.93 29.28 -0.94
N VAL A 117 2.61 29.40 -0.81
CA VAL A 117 1.85 30.64 -0.98
C VAL A 117 1.33 31.13 0.37
N SER A 118 1.22 32.45 0.52
CA SER A 118 0.62 33.03 1.73
C SER A 118 -0.88 32.75 1.82
N ASP A 119 -1.45 32.82 3.02
CA ASP A 119 -2.90 32.69 3.21
C ASP A 119 -3.67 33.77 2.44
N TYR A 120 -3.09 34.97 2.32
CA TYR A 120 -3.65 36.07 1.53
C TYR A 120 -3.72 35.72 0.02
N GLU A 121 -2.59 35.28 -0.54
CA GLU A 121 -2.46 34.93 -1.95
C GLU A 121 -3.36 33.74 -2.32
N LEU A 122 -3.51 32.77 -1.41
CA LEU A 122 -4.41 31.63 -1.61
C LEU A 122 -5.87 32.08 -1.74
N ILE A 123 -6.32 33.02 -0.91
CA ILE A 123 -7.67 33.60 -1.00
C ILE A 123 -7.83 34.38 -2.31
N GLN A 124 -6.85 35.22 -2.68
CA GLN A 124 -6.88 35.94 -3.95
C GLN A 124 -7.02 34.98 -5.12
N THR A 125 -6.26 33.88 -5.10
CA THR A 125 -6.28 32.85 -6.14
C THR A 125 -7.66 32.19 -6.24
N ALA A 126 -8.28 31.84 -5.11
CA ALA A 126 -9.60 31.21 -5.09
C ALA A 126 -10.71 32.14 -5.61
N VAL A 127 -10.62 33.43 -5.29
CA VAL A 127 -11.55 34.46 -5.78
C VAL A 127 -11.32 34.73 -7.26
N ALA A 128 -10.07 34.89 -7.69
CA ALA A 128 -9.70 35.11 -9.08
C ALA A 128 -10.08 33.92 -9.98
N SER A 129 -10.03 32.70 -9.45
CA SER A 129 -10.48 31.49 -10.16
C SER A 129 -11.99 31.31 -10.17
N GLY A 130 -12.75 32.20 -9.53
CA GLY A 130 -14.21 32.13 -9.42
C GLY A 130 -14.72 30.94 -8.60
N LYS A 131 -13.86 30.25 -7.85
CA LYS A 131 -14.24 29.13 -6.97
C LYS A 131 -14.71 29.60 -5.60
N MET A 132 -14.54 30.89 -5.31
CA MET A 132 -14.89 31.51 -4.04
C MET A 132 -15.42 32.93 -4.27
N GLU A 133 -16.43 33.32 -3.50
CA GLU A 133 -16.95 34.69 -3.51
C GLU A 133 -15.98 35.64 -2.77
N MET A 134 -16.01 36.92 -3.14
CA MET A 134 -15.20 37.94 -2.48
C MET A 134 -15.53 38.00 -0.98
N PRO A 135 -14.55 37.80 -0.08
CA PRO A 135 -14.81 37.78 1.35
C PRO A 135 -15.23 39.17 1.85
N GLN A 136 -16.13 39.18 2.84
CA GLN A 136 -16.47 40.39 3.57
C GLN A 136 -15.47 40.62 4.70
N ASP A 137 -15.41 41.87 5.15
CA ASP A 137 -14.59 42.27 6.29
C ASP A 137 -14.95 41.45 7.53
N THR A 138 -13.93 40.95 8.25
CA THR A 138 -14.11 40.01 9.35
C THR A 138 -13.03 40.17 10.40
N ARG A 139 -13.34 39.71 11.63
CA ARG A 139 -12.35 39.59 12.70
C ARG A 139 -11.54 38.29 12.64
N ASN A 140 -11.94 37.34 11.79
CA ASN A 140 -11.26 36.05 11.63
C ASN A 140 -11.00 35.74 10.15
N PRO A 141 -10.02 36.42 9.52
CA PRO A 141 -9.72 36.25 8.10
C PRO A 141 -9.14 34.86 7.78
N GLY A 142 -8.47 34.19 8.74
CA GLY A 142 -7.90 32.85 8.54
C GLY A 142 -8.93 31.76 8.21
N ALA A 143 -10.19 31.92 8.64
CA ALA A 143 -11.27 31.00 8.26
C ALA A 143 -11.53 30.99 6.74
N TYR A 144 -11.28 32.10 6.05
CA TYR A 144 -11.41 32.18 4.59
C TYR A 144 -10.22 31.54 3.88
N ALA A 145 -9.01 31.57 4.45
CA ALA A 145 -7.87 30.84 3.91
C ALA A 145 -8.12 29.33 3.92
N HIS A 146 -8.72 28.81 4.99
CA HIS A 146 -9.13 27.40 5.04
C HIS A 146 -10.16 27.04 3.97
N LYS A 147 -11.16 27.91 3.73
CA LYS A 147 -12.14 27.71 2.65
C LYS A 147 -11.50 27.76 1.27
N ALA A 148 -10.57 28.69 1.04
CA ALA A 148 -9.81 28.79 -0.20
C ALA A 148 -9.01 27.51 -0.45
N PHE A 149 -8.33 27.00 0.58
CA PHE A 149 -7.62 25.73 0.52
C PHE A 149 -8.56 24.56 0.20
N GLU A 150 -9.74 24.51 0.82
CA GLU A 150 -10.73 23.45 0.57
C GLU A 150 -11.14 23.40 -0.91
N VAL A 151 -11.53 24.54 -1.49
CA VAL A 151 -12.02 24.59 -2.88
C VAL A 151 -10.93 24.46 -3.94
N LEU A 152 -9.70 24.87 -3.62
CA LEU A 152 -8.58 24.81 -4.56
C LEU A 152 -7.85 23.47 -4.52
N VAL A 153 -7.64 22.90 -3.33
CA VAL A 153 -6.75 21.74 -3.13
C VAL A 153 -7.53 20.50 -2.74
N GLN A 154 -8.38 20.61 -1.72
CA GLN A 154 -9.04 19.44 -1.13
C GLN A 154 -10.10 18.84 -2.04
N GLN A 155 -10.96 19.67 -2.65
CA GLN A 155 -12.04 19.19 -3.52
C GLN A 155 -11.53 18.65 -4.87
N GLU A 156 -10.36 19.10 -5.31
CA GLU A 156 -9.70 18.60 -6.54
C GLU A 156 -8.83 17.36 -6.27
N ALA A 157 -8.69 16.95 -5.00
CA ALA A 157 -7.86 15.83 -4.63
C ALA A 157 -8.40 14.51 -5.18
N LYS A 158 -7.49 13.65 -5.67
CA LYS A 158 -7.84 12.37 -6.30
C LYS A 158 -7.08 11.21 -5.67
N PRO A 159 -7.67 9.99 -5.67
CA PRO A 159 -6.97 8.82 -5.17
C PRO A 159 -5.80 8.43 -6.10
N LYS A 160 -4.78 7.80 -5.52
CA LYS A 160 -3.62 7.29 -6.26
C LYS A 160 -3.93 6.06 -7.11
N TYR A 161 -4.74 5.14 -6.57
CA TYR A 161 -5.10 3.87 -7.19
C TYR A 161 -6.57 3.55 -6.95
N PRO A 162 -7.17 2.63 -7.74
CA PRO A 162 -8.55 2.23 -7.57
C PRO A 162 -8.87 1.69 -6.16
N GLY A 163 -9.93 2.21 -5.55
CA GLY A 163 -10.36 1.81 -4.20
C GLY A 163 -9.41 2.25 -3.08
N SER A 164 -8.66 3.35 -3.27
CA SER A 164 -8.08 4.11 -2.16
C SER A 164 -9.12 5.06 -1.60
N SER A 165 -9.24 5.16 -0.27
CA SER A 165 -9.97 6.26 0.39
C SER A 165 -9.07 7.46 0.67
N THR A 166 -7.75 7.26 0.68
CA THR A 166 -6.76 8.34 0.76
C THR A 166 -6.70 9.11 -0.57
N LEU A 167 -6.98 10.41 -0.48
CA LEU A 167 -6.91 11.35 -1.61
C LEU A 167 -5.61 12.15 -1.54
N TYR A 168 -5.11 12.54 -2.70
CA TYR A 168 -3.88 13.30 -2.87
C TYR A 168 -4.20 14.60 -3.59
N SER A 169 -3.60 15.71 -3.16
CA SER A 169 -3.64 16.97 -3.91
C SER A 169 -3.04 16.80 -5.32
N GLU A 170 -3.43 17.66 -6.27
CA GLU A 170 -2.96 17.57 -7.66
C GLU A 170 -1.42 17.65 -7.79
N ASP A 171 -0.77 18.38 -6.88
CA ASP A 171 0.69 18.52 -6.78
C ASP A 171 1.36 17.42 -5.93
N GLY A 172 0.59 16.52 -5.33
CA GLY A 172 1.08 15.42 -4.51
C GLY A 172 1.76 15.84 -3.20
N LYS A 173 1.48 17.05 -2.68
CA LYS A 173 2.02 17.56 -1.40
C LYS A 173 1.16 17.23 -0.20
N TYR A 174 -0.15 17.05 -0.38
CA TYR A 174 -1.06 16.74 0.71
C TYR A 174 -1.73 15.39 0.50
N THR A 175 -1.97 14.70 1.61
CA THR A 175 -2.93 13.60 1.68
C THR A 175 -4.12 13.97 2.54
N PHE A 176 -5.29 13.49 2.13
CA PHE A 176 -6.55 13.65 2.83
C PHE A 176 -7.13 12.28 3.13
N THR A 177 -7.40 12.03 4.41
CA THR A 177 -7.89 10.74 4.92
C THR A 177 -9.07 10.97 5.82
N GLU A 178 -10.19 10.31 5.55
CA GLU A 178 -11.34 10.38 6.44
C GLU A 178 -11.18 9.37 7.58
N VAL A 179 -11.18 9.84 8.82
CA VAL A 179 -11.08 9.01 10.02
C VAL A 179 -12.26 9.36 10.91
N ASN A 180 -13.19 8.41 11.07
CA ASN A 180 -14.39 8.57 11.91
C ASN A 180 -15.26 9.80 11.55
N GLY A 181 -15.43 10.09 10.25
CA GLY A 181 -16.19 11.25 9.78
C GLY A 181 -15.44 12.58 9.88
N GLN A 182 -14.18 12.58 10.33
CA GLN A 182 -13.31 13.75 10.32
C GLN A 182 -12.25 13.62 9.25
N LEU A 183 -12.12 14.65 8.41
CA LEU A 183 -11.05 14.71 7.44
C LEU A 183 -9.73 15.08 8.12
N ARG A 184 -8.75 14.20 8.00
CA ARG A 184 -7.38 14.42 8.42
C ARG A 184 -6.53 14.78 7.22
N MET A 185 -5.91 15.95 7.27
CA MET A 185 -4.91 16.40 6.32
C MET A 185 -3.51 16.07 6.83
N ASN A 186 -2.64 15.55 5.97
CA ASN A 186 -1.21 15.44 6.25
C ASN A 186 -0.39 16.10 5.13
N LEU A 187 0.66 16.81 5.51
CA LEU A 187 1.67 17.30 4.58
C LEU A 187 2.72 16.20 4.34
N ILE A 188 3.05 15.96 3.08
CA ILE A 188 4.08 15.01 2.67
C ILE A 188 5.45 15.70 2.76
N GLN A 189 6.33 15.15 3.60
CA GLN A 189 7.63 15.70 4.00
C GLN A 189 8.80 14.79 3.59
N ASP A 190 8.80 14.25 2.38
CA ASP A 190 9.80 13.24 1.97
C ASP A 190 11.24 13.71 2.08
N ALA A 191 11.49 15.00 1.84
CA ALA A 191 12.82 15.58 1.98
C ALA A 191 13.34 15.51 3.43
N GLN A 192 12.45 15.67 4.42
CA GLN A 192 12.80 15.56 5.83
C GLN A 192 12.94 14.09 6.26
N VAL A 193 12.14 13.21 5.68
CA VAL A 193 12.17 11.77 5.98
C VAL A 193 13.37 11.09 5.31
N GLY A 194 13.76 11.55 4.11
CA GLY A 194 14.82 10.97 3.28
C GLY A 194 14.33 9.87 2.34
N ALA A 195 13.02 9.61 2.29
CA ALA A 195 12.40 8.60 1.44
C ALA A 195 10.99 9.06 1.03
N SER A 196 10.61 8.78 -0.22
CA SER A 196 9.25 9.06 -0.70
C SER A 196 8.26 7.99 -0.23
N LEU A 197 6.97 8.32 -0.19
CA LEU A 197 5.90 7.34 0.09
C LEU A 197 5.93 6.17 -0.91
N GLU A 198 6.28 6.46 -2.16
CA GLU A 198 6.47 5.49 -3.26
C GLU A 198 7.62 4.54 -2.98
N ASP A 199 8.77 5.07 -2.54
CA ASP A 199 9.93 4.25 -2.18
C ASP A 199 9.56 3.32 -1.02
N ILE A 200 8.99 3.87 0.05
CA ILE A 200 8.62 3.11 1.25
C ILE A 200 7.60 2.01 0.91
N SER A 201 6.57 2.33 0.13
CA SER A 201 5.57 1.34 -0.29
C SER A 201 6.16 0.28 -1.22
N ASN A 202 7.07 0.64 -2.12
CA ASN A 202 7.81 -0.33 -2.95
C ASN A 202 8.64 -1.29 -2.09
N TRP A 203 9.33 -0.79 -1.08
CA TRP A 203 10.12 -1.65 -0.18
C TRP A 203 9.25 -2.68 0.52
N ILE A 204 8.07 -2.27 0.99
CA ILE A 204 7.12 -3.18 1.60
C ILE A 204 6.59 -4.19 0.57
N MET A 205 6.13 -3.72 -0.60
CA MET A 205 5.53 -4.55 -1.65
C MET A 205 6.51 -5.53 -2.30
N SER A 206 7.81 -5.23 -2.31
CA SER A 206 8.87 -6.12 -2.80
C SER A 206 8.91 -7.46 -2.06
N GLY A 207 8.30 -7.51 -0.88
CA GLY A 207 8.39 -8.63 0.03
C GLY A 207 9.61 -8.57 0.95
N THR A 208 10.26 -7.43 1.11
CA THR A 208 11.32 -7.31 2.12
C THR A 208 10.69 -7.37 3.54
N PRO A 209 11.25 -8.12 4.51
CA PRO A 209 10.74 -8.14 5.88
C PRO A 209 10.70 -6.75 6.51
N ASN A 210 9.60 -6.41 7.20
CA ASN A 210 9.43 -5.08 7.80
C ASN A 210 10.54 -4.70 8.78
N ARG A 211 11.14 -5.68 9.46
CA ARG A 211 12.25 -5.46 10.41
C ARG A 211 13.52 -4.90 9.74
N ASN A 212 13.62 -5.04 8.42
CA ASN A 212 14.72 -4.52 7.61
C ASN A 212 14.41 -3.11 7.06
N ILE A 213 13.20 -2.61 7.30
CA ILE A 213 12.78 -1.24 6.97
C ILE A 213 12.78 -0.43 8.27
N GLU A 214 13.41 0.73 8.27
CA GLU A 214 13.43 1.57 9.47
C GLU A 214 12.01 1.93 9.92
N THR A 215 11.75 1.76 11.22
CA THR A 215 10.40 1.98 11.80
C THR A 215 9.87 3.38 11.50
N ARG A 216 10.73 4.41 11.44
CA ARG A 216 10.31 5.77 11.10
C ARG A 216 9.67 5.88 9.71
N TYR A 217 10.11 5.07 8.74
CA TYR A 217 9.53 5.06 7.39
C TYR A 217 8.15 4.41 7.39
N LEU A 218 8.02 3.29 8.10
CA LEU A 218 6.74 2.60 8.26
C LEU A 218 5.72 3.48 8.98
N ASP A 219 6.13 4.16 10.05
CA ASP A 219 5.28 5.09 10.80
C ASP A 219 4.91 6.33 9.99
N TYR A 220 5.84 6.84 9.19
CA TYR A 220 5.58 7.96 8.29
C TYR A 220 4.53 7.59 7.24
N LEU A 221 4.71 6.48 6.53
CA LEU A 221 3.73 6.02 5.54
C LEU A 221 2.38 5.73 6.20
N ARG A 222 2.35 5.00 7.32
CA ARG A 222 1.13 4.69 8.06
C ARG A 222 0.36 5.94 8.52
N ARG A 223 1.07 7.02 8.86
CA ARG A 223 0.46 8.28 9.29
C ARG A 223 -0.11 9.08 8.13
N VAL A 224 0.63 9.15 7.03
CA VAL A 224 0.32 10.01 5.88
C VAL A 224 -0.64 9.34 4.92
N ASP A 225 -0.44 8.06 4.62
CA ASP A 225 -1.31 7.24 3.79
C ASP A 225 -1.49 5.83 4.42
N PRO A 226 -2.48 5.66 5.31
CA PRO A 226 -2.76 4.38 5.94
C PRO A 226 -3.26 3.33 4.93
N ASP A 227 -3.94 3.74 3.86
CA ASP A 227 -4.45 2.80 2.86
C ASP A 227 -3.30 2.19 2.06
N LEU A 228 -2.38 3.04 1.59
CA LEU A 228 -1.19 2.59 0.88
C LEU A 228 -0.33 1.72 1.79
N TYR A 229 -0.16 2.09 3.07
CA TYR A 229 0.52 1.24 4.04
C TYR A 229 -0.14 -0.15 4.12
N ASN A 230 -1.45 -0.22 4.35
CA ASN A 230 -2.17 -1.49 4.51
C ASN A 230 -2.12 -2.35 3.24
N LYS A 231 -2.35 -1.75 2.06
CA LYS A 231 -2.26 -2.47 0.79
C LYS A 231 -0.83 -2.93 0.49
N ALA A 232 0.16 -2.08 0.75
CA ALA A 232 1.56 -2.45 0.59
C ALA A 232 1.91 -3.66 1.48
N GLN A 233 1.47 -3.65 2.73
CA GLN A 233 1.69 -4.77 3.66
C GLN A 233 1.05 -6.06 3.16
N GLN A 234 -0.19 -5.98 2.64
CA GLN A 234 -0.87 -7.14 2.08
C GLN A 234 -0.13 -7.69 0.86
N ILE A 235 0.17 -6.84 -0.12
CA ILE A 235 0.94 -7.22 -1.32
C ILE A 235 2.30 -7.80 -0.95
N GLY A 236 3.04 -7.11 -0.08
CA GLY A 236 4.37 -7.54 0.36
C GLY A 236 4.36 -8.91 1.05
N ALA A 237 3.34 -9.19 1.87
CA ALA A 237 3.17 -10.51 2.47
C ALA A 237 2.93 -11.60 1.41
N GLU A 238 2.12 -11.32 0.39
CA GLU A 238 1.88 -12.26 -0.71
C GLU A 238 3.11 -12.50 -1.57
N VAL A 239 3.80 -11.43 -1.97
CA VAL A 239 5.03 -11.50 -2.76
C VAL A 239 6.12 -12.26 -2.00
N ARG A 240 6.23 -12.07 -0.67
CA ARG A 240 7.11 -12.88 0.19
C ARG A 240 6.82 -14.36 0.11
N ASN A 241 5.57 -14.69 0.37
CA ASN A 241 5.13 -16.06 0.48
C ASN A 241 5.32 -16.78 -0.85
N ASN A 242 4.90 -16.14 -1.95
CA ASN A 242 5.00 -16.69 -3.28
C ASN A 242 6.45 -16.81 -3.77
N GLY A 243 7.29 -15.80 -3.53
CA GLY A 243 8.70 -15.88 -3.93
C GLY A 243 9.39 -17.08 -3.29
N LEU A 244 9.10 -17.41 -2.02
CA LEU A 244 9.64 -18.61 -1.39
C LEU A 244 9.09 -19.91 -2.02
N LEU A 245 7.79 -19.97 -2.35
CA LEU A 245 7.21 -21.11 -3.05
C LEU A 245 7.85 -21.33 -4.43
N GLU A 246 8.16 -20.26 -5.14
CA GLU A 246 8.86 -20.33 -6.42
C GLU A 246 10.27 -20.93 -6.27
N ASP A 247 11.04 -20.54 -5.25
CA ASP A 247 12.36 -21.13 -5.01
C ASP A 247 12.26 -22.63 -4.70
N LEU A 248 11.28 -23.01 -3.89
CA LEU A 248 11.03 -24.41 -3.56
C LEU A 248 10.65 -25.21 -4.82
N HIS A 249 9.96 -24.59 -5.76
CA HIS A 249 9.70 -25.18 -7.07
C HIS A 249 10.99 -25.34 -7.89
N VAL A 250 11.84 -24.30 -7.97
CA VAL A 250 13.14 -24.35 -8.66
C VAL A 250 14.08 -25.41 -8.07
N GLN A 251 14.02 -25.62 -6.75
CA GLN A 251 14.78 -26.66 -6.05
C GLN A 251 14.20 -28.07 -6.25
N GLY A 252 13.09 -28.22 -6.96
CA GLY A 252 12.43 -29.50 -7.22
C GLY A 252 11.61 -30.04 -6.04
N ILE A 253 11.41 -29.23 -4.99
CA ILE A 253 10.59 -29.60 -3.83
C ILE A 253 9.10 -29.52 -4.19
N LEU A 254 8.68 -28.44 -4.87
CA LEU A 254 7.32 -28.31 -5.40
C LEU A 254 7.25 -28.76 -6.86
N SER A 255 6.20 -29.50 -7.21
CA SER A 255 5.91 -29.86 -8.60
C SER A 255 5.38 -28.67 -9.41
N ASP A 256 5.52 -28.72 -10.74
CA ASP A 256 4.97 -27.73 -11.69
C ASP A 256 3.49 -27.47 -11.43
N ARG A 257 2.74 -28.55 -11.13
CA ARG A 257 1.30 -28.49 -10.84
C ARG A 257 1.00 -27.74 -9.55
N GLN A 258 1.79 -27.95 -8.49
CA GLN A 258 1.66 -27.21 -7.23
C GLN A 258 1.99 -25.73 -7.46
N SER A 259 3.10 -25.46 -8.14
CA SER A 259 3.54 -24.09 -8.43
C SER A 259 2.53 -23.31 -9.28
N HIS A 260 1.92 -23.95 -10.28
CA HIS A 260 0.86 -23.34 -11.10
C HIS A 260 -0.41 -23.05 -10.29
N TYR A 261 -0.80 -23.94 -9.37
CA TYR A 261 -1.92 -23.71 -8.48
C TYR A 261 -1.66 -22.54 -7.52
N ASP A 262 -0.48 -22.49 -6.90
CA ASP A 262 -0.11 -21.44 -5.95
C ASP A 262 -0.01 -20.06 -6.63
N MET A 263 0.50 -20.02 -7.87
CA MET A 263 0.47 -18.81 -8.70
C MET A 263 -0.95 -18.41 -9.09
N GLY A 264 -1.85 -19.37 -9.32
CA GLY A 264 -3.26 -19.10 -9.59
C GLY A 264 -3.96 -18.47 -8.39
N LEU A 265 -3.65 -18.91 -7.16
CA LEU A 265 -4.16 -18.28 -5.94
C LEU A 265 -3.68 -16.83 -5.79
N LEU A 266 -2.42 -16.56 -6.11
CA LEU A 266 -1.92 -15.19 -6.12
C LEU A 266 -2.60 -14.35 -7.21
N GLY A 267 -2.76 -14.94 -8.39
CA GLY A 267 -3.45 -14.32 -9.52
C GLY A 267 -4.85 -13.84 -9.17
N MET A 268 -5.58 -14.55 -8.30
CA MET A 268 -6.87 -14.07 -7.77
C MET A 268 -6.77 -12.67 -7.17
N MET A 269 -5.73 -12.37 -6.39
CA MET A 269 -5.56 -11.04 -5.75
C MET A 269 -5.40 -9.89 -6.76
N PHE A 270 -5.01 -10.20 -8.00
CA PHE A 270 -4.74 -9.21 -9.04
C PHE A 270 -5.66 -9.35 -10.26
N GLY A 271 -6.65 -10.25 -10.20
CA GLY A 271 -7.49 -10.60 -11.34
C GLY A 271 -6.67 -11.08 -12.55
N LYS A 272 -5.65 -11.90 -12.32
CA LYS A 272 -4.75 -12.49 -13.34
C LYS A 272 -4.72 -14.00 -13.25
N ASP A 273 -4.35 -14.64 -14.35
CA ASP A 273 -3.96 -16.05 -14.35
C ASP A 273 -2.52 -16.24 -13.83
N SER A 274 -2.14 -17.49 -13.61
CA SER A 274 -0.86 -17.89 -13.03
C SER A 274 0.36 -17.52 -13.89
N ASP A 275 0.23 -17.62 -15.21
CA ASP A 275 1.33 -17.35 -16.14
C ASP A 275 1.55 -15.84 -16.26
N CYS A 276 0.47 -15.06 -16.40
CA CYS A 276 0.53 -13.60 -16.37
C CYS A 276 1.08 -13.08 -15.04
N MET A 277 0.70 -13.69 -13.91
CA MET A 277 1.21 -13.28 -12.61
C MET A 277 2.70 -13.54 -12.46
N ARG A 278 3.21 -14.68 -12.97
CA ARG A 278 4.66 -14.94 -13.00
C ARG A 278 5.40 -13.88 -13.79
N ASP A 279 4.95 -13.57 -14.99
CA ASP A 279 5.59 -12.57 -15.84
C ASP A 279 5.61 -11.18 -15.19
N ILE A 280 4.50 -10.79 -14.54
CA ILE A 280 4.42 -9.52 -13.82
C ILE A 280 5.42 -9.49 -12.65
N LEU A 281 5.46 -10.55 -11.82
CA LEU A 281 6.39 -10.61 -10.70
C LEU A 281 7.84 -10.63 -11.15
N TYR A 282 8.14 -11.36 -12.23
CA TYR A 282 9.46 -11.39 -12.84
C TYR A 282 9.90 -9.98 -13.26
N GLN A 283 9.03 -9.25 -13.97
CA GLN A 283 9.29 -7.86 -14.35
C GLN A 283 9.48 -6.93 -13.14
N CYS A 284 8.66 -7.09 -12.09
CA CYS A 284 8.81 -6.31 -10.86
C CYS A 284 10.17 -6.59 -10.19
N LYS A 285 10.61 -7.85 -10.13
CA LYS A 285 11.93 -8.22 -9.58
C LYS A 285 13.08 -7.65 -10.41
N GLU A 286 13.01 -7.71 -11.74
CA GLU A 286 14.06 -7.17 -12.62
C GLU A 286 14.15 -5.65 -12.55
N SER A 287 13.02 -4.95 -12.48
CA SER A 287 12.96 -3.48 -12.47
C SER A 287 13.06 -2.86 -11.09
N GLY A 288 12.78 -3.62 -10.02
CA GLY A 288 12.56 -3.13 -8.67
C GLY A 288 11.25 -2.36 -8.48
N ASP A 289 10.40 -2.25 -9.52
CA ASP A 289 9.14 -1.51 -9.47
C ASP A 289 7.96 -2.41 -9.09
N TYR A 290 7.52 -2.32 -7.84
CA TYR A 290 6.36 -3.06 -7.36
C TYR A 290 5.07 -2.24 -7.36
N GLN A 291 5.11 -0.95 -7.74
CA GLN A 291 3.90 -0.12 -7.80
C GLN A 291 2.89 -0.65 -8.82
N LYS A 292 3.35 -1.36 -9.86
CA LYS A 292 2.47 -2.03 -10.82
C LYS A 292 1.48 -2.98 -10.13
N LEU A 293 1.90 -3.67 -9.06
CA LEU A 293 1.02 -4.56 -8.29
C LEU A 293 -0.09 -3.79 -7.58
N LEU A 294 0.18 -2.57 -7.13
CA LEU A 294 -0.82 -1.71 -6.50
C LEU A 294 -1.95 -1.35 -7.47
N TYR A 295 -1.62 -1.04 -8.72
CA TYR A 295 -2.62 -0.70 -9.75
C TYR A 295 -3.42 -1.90 -10.24
N LEU A 296 -2.84 -3.09 -10.16
CA LEU A 296 -3.51 -4.34 -10.54
C LEU A 296 -4.30 -4.98 -9.40
N PHE A 297 -4.18 -4.46 -8.18
CA PHE A 297 -4.81 -5.02 -7.00
C PHE A 297 -6.34 -5.08 -7.15
N ASP A 298 -6.90 -6.28 -7.02
CA ASP A 298 -8.33 -6.54 -7.06
C ASP A 298 -8.88 -6.78 -5.64
N PRO A 299 -9.70 -5.86 -5.09
CA PRO A 299 -10.27 -6.01 -3.76
C PRO A 299 -11.15 -7.26 -3.57
N GLU A 300 -11.90 -7.67 -4.60
CA GLU A 300 -12.78 -8.84 -4.52
C GLU A 300 -11.96 -10.13 -4.54
N GLY A 301 -10.99 -10.21 -5.45
CA GLY A 301 -10.01 -11.28 -5.50
C GLY A 301 -9.18 -11.39 -4.22
N ALA A 302 -8.75 -10.27 -3.65
CA ALA A 302 -8.02 -10.23 -2.38
C ALA A 302 -8.87 -10.74 -1.21
N ARG A 303 -10.14 -10.33 -1.13
CA ARG A 303 -11.09 -10.86 -0.14
C ARG A 303 -11.31 -12.36 -0.33
N SER A 304 -11.51 -12.79 -1.56
CA SER A 304 -11.69 -14.21 -1.90
C SER A 304 -10.47 -15.05 -1.49
N LEU A 305 -9.26 -14.57 -1.75
CA LEU A 305 -8.02 -15.22 -1.32
C LEU A 305 -7.92 -15.30 0.22
N GLN A 306 -8.30 -14.24 0.92
CA GLN A 306 -8.30 -14.20 2.38
C GLN A 306 -9.34 -15.15 2.98
N GLU A 307 -10.56 -15.15 2.45
CA GLU A 307 -11.63 -16.07 2.85
C GLU A 307 -11.24 -17.51 2.58
N LEU A 308 -10.65 -17.79 1.41
CA LEU A 308 -10.07 -19.08 1.11
C LEU A 308 -9.10 -19.44 2.21
N ARG A 309 -8.09 -18.62 2.52
CA ARG A 309 -7.10 -18.87 3.59
C ARG A 309 -7.68 -19.02 5.00
N GLN A 310 -8.81 -18.38 5.32
CA GLN A 310 -9.48 -18.55 6.61
C GLN A 310 -10.33 -19.81 6.68
N LYS A 311 -11.14 -20.07 5.63
CA LYS A 311 -11.92 -21.30 5.48
C LYS A 311 -11.01 -22.49 5.51
N GLN A 312 -9.92 -22.31 4.79
CA GLN A 312 -8.69 -22.97 5.03
C GLN A 312 -8.48 -22.96 6.58
N LEU A 313 -7.75 -22.07 7.27
CA LEU A 313 -7.28 -22.31 8.67
C LEU A 313 -8.27 -23.02 9.64
N LYS A 314 -9.57 -22.69 9.56
CA LYS A 314 -10.69 -23.32 10.28
C LYS A 314 -10.91 -24.82 10.04
N GLU A 315 -10.83 -25.28 8.80
CA GLU A 315 -11.03 -26.70 8.47
C GLU A 315 -10.01 -27.61 9.18
N THR A 316 -9.00 -27.00 9.83
CA THR A 316 -7.85 -27.73 10.35
C THR A 316 -7.41 -27.50 11.75
N ASP A 317 -7.87 -26.41 12.34
CA ASP A 317 -7.89 -26.34 13.79
C ASP A 317 -8.96 -27.32 14.35
N GLY A 318 -9.80 -27.92 13.49
CA GLY A 318 -10.79 -28.95 13.82
C GLY A 318 -10.33 -30.41 13.71
N SER A 319 -9.06 -30.69 13.41
CA SER A 319 -8.54 -32.08 13.23
C SER A 319 -7.80 -32.61 14.47
N ILE A 320 -8.34 -32.36 15.67
CA ILE A 320 -7.98 -33.12 16.88
C ILE A 320 -9.28 -33.71 17.45
N ILE A 321 -9.77 -34.78 16.83
CA ILE A 321 -10.51 -35.87 17.50
C ILE A 321 -10.05 -37.18 16.85
#